data_AF-A0A1G4JEM9-F1
#
_entry.id   AF-A0A1G4JEM9-F1
#
_cell.length_a   1.000
_cell.length_b   1.000
_cell.length_c   1.000
_cell.angle_alpha   90.00
_cell.angle_beta   90.00
_cell.angle_gamma   90.00
#
_symmetry.space_group_name_H-M   'P 1'
#
loop_
_entity.id
_entity.type
_entity.pdbx_description
1 polymer ?
#
loop_
_entity_poly.entity_id
_entity_poly.type
_entity_poly.pdbx_seq_one_letter_code
_entity_poly.pdbx_strand_id
1 'polypeptide(L)'
;MELKKLHFLGLLLGLFFALEPSYIHPDEHFQGLNIVLSKISSINSYIPWEFELQNGSRSYLPIFIHYGPVVVLNKYVLHLKSATGLLYLARLQNYAVFVLASKLALQFLVVGSKFERTKADFLISTSYIFWTYQTHTFSNSTETIILLTVTSLWKALLRDSRNPIFQHFKTSALLGILISFGIFNRITFPAFLFLPGLLTLKRFYLHHLRSLLVCAFFFVLASLFTIAFDTYMYGSENWCITPLNNLRYNTDAKNLAQHGLHPRITHLLVNLPQIMGPMVFFIFKIDADISRLVCFSGLALLSIFQHQELRFLVPLLPFLCISVDLSSIRKVVRPRILLIFWFIFNIIMGIVMGSLHQRGVIDALQRLTSQETQTNVHVWWKTYPPPTWMYLSPNLTVSVPNQSDGQERVGLIDFSVLQDHVVDLMGCDVELLALTLSNFFLQGSAANITLISPTSMSEDLSILCKKYPTLEIKRTWHSPWNLDLDHLDFGRSLLPITGIDIHQVSKKSNQ
;
A
#
# COMPACT_ATOMS: atom_id res chain seq x y z
N MET A 1 -5.23 34.60 -5.66
CA MET A 1 -5.62 33.18 -5.76
C MET A 1 -6.50 32.84 -4.57
N GLU A 2 -7.79 32.54 -4.79
CA GLU A 2 -8.71 32.24 -3.69
C GLU A 2 -8.43 30.84 -3.13
N LEU A 3 -8.05 30.74 -1.86
CA LEU A 3 -7.69 29.47 -1.19
C LEU A 3 -8.78 28.38 -1.33
N LYS A 4 -10.05 28.78 -1.43
CA LYS A 4 -11.16 27.86 -1.69
C LYS A 4 -11.07 27.16 -3.04
N LYS A 5 -10.67 27.89 -4.10
CA LYS A 5 -10.49 27.32 -5.45
C LYS A 5 -9.36 26.29 -5.45
N LEU A 6 -8.27 26.58 -4.76
CA LEU A 6 -7.14 25.66 -4.62
C LEU A 6 -7.46 24.41 -3.80
N HIS A 7 -8.27 24.55 -2.74
CA HIS A 7 -8.76 23.39 -1.98
C HIS A 7 -9.57 22.45 -2.88
N PHE A 8 -10.52 23.02 -3.64
CA PHE A 8 -11.32 22.23 -4.58
C PHE A 8 -10.47 21.61 -5.69
N LEU A 9 -9.50 22.35 -6.22
CA LEU A 9 -8.52 21.83 -7.17
C LEU A 9 -7.73 20.65 -6.57
N GLY A 10 -7.34 20.73 -5.30
CA GLY A 10 -6.65 19.63 -4.61
C GLY A 10 -7.50 18.36 -4.54
N LEU A 11 -8.81 18.48 -4.27
CA LEU A 11 -9.72 17.34 -4.32
C LEU A 11 -9.85 16.78 -5.74
N LEU A 12 -9.98 17.64 -6.76
CA LEU A 12 -10.02 17.19 -8.16
C LEU A 12 -8.73 16.49 -8.60
N LEU A 13 -7.57 17.02 -8.20
CA LEU A 13 -6.28 16.38 -8.43
C LEU A 13 -6.19 15.03 -7.72
N GLY A 14 -6.71 14.94 -6.49
CA GLY A 14 -6.81 13.68 -5.77
C GLY A 14 -7.66 12.64 -6.51
N LEU A 15 -8.78 13.04 -7.09
CA LEU A 15 -9.60 12.17 -7.93
C LEU A 15 -8.88 11.76 -9.22
N PHE A 16 -8.18 12.70 -9.86
CA PHE A 16 -7.37 12.44 -11.06
C PHE A 16 -6.31 11.36 -10.77
N PHE A 17 -5.45 11.57 -9.77
CA PHE A 17 -4.39 10.62 -9.42
C PHE A 17 -4.92 9.29 -8.87
N ALA A 18 -6.07 9.28 -8.18
CA ALA A 18 -6.72 8.03 -7.76
C ALA A 18 -7.12 7.13 -8.93
N LEU A 19 -7.38 7.71 -10.10
CA LEU A 19 -7.82 7.01 -11.31
C LEU A 19 -6.71 6.80 -12.34
N GLU A 20 -5.48 7.18 -12.02
CA GLU A 20 -4.32 6.93 -12.88
C GLU A 20 -3.76 5.50 -12.63
N PRO A 21 -3.26 4.79 -13.66
CA PRO A 21 -2.80 3.40 -13.57
C PRO A 21 -1.41 3.26 -12.94
N SER A 22 -1.07 4.07 -11.93
CA SER A 22 0.19 3.92 -11.18
C SER A 22 0.19 2.70 -10.28
N TYR A 23 1.39 2.19 -9.99
CA TYR A 23 1.60 1.05 -9.10
C TYR A 23 2.70 1.40 -8.10
N ILE A 24 2.31 1.73 -6.87
CA ILE A 24 3.27 2.33 -5.93
C ILE A 24 4.14 1.28 -5.25
N HIS A 25 3.53 0.14 -4.87
CA HIS A 25 4.22 -0.91 -4.14
C HIS A 25 3.40 -2.21 -4.19
N PRO A 26 4.02 -3.40 -4.28
CA PRO A 26 3.32 -4.69 -4.38
C PRO A 26 2.20 -4.93 -3.36
N ASP A 27 2.43 -4.64 -2.08
CA ASP A 27 1.43 -4.79 -1.03
C ASP A 27 0.09 -4.07 -1.28
N GLU A 28 0.05 -3.04 -2.14
CA GLU A 28 -1.21 -2.44 -2.57
C GLU A 28 -2.18 -3.50 -3.11
N HIS A 29 -1.68 -4.41 -3.94
CA HIS A 29 -2.50 -5.44 -4.55
C HIS A 29 -2.55 -6.71 -3.70
N PHE A 30 -1.37 -7.18 -3.27
CA PHE A 30 -1.22 -8.52 -2.69
C PHE A 30 -1.71 -8.64 -1.25
N GLN A 31 -1.65 -7.57 -0.44
CA GLN A 31 -2.15 -7.58 0.94
C GLN A 31 -3.59 -7.06 1.07
N GLY A 32 -4.28 -6.81 -0.04
CA GLY A 32 -5.59 -6.18 -0.06
C GLY A 32 -6.55 -6.87 -1.03
N LEU A 33 -6.76 -6.21 -2.18
CA LEU A 33 -7.79 -6.57 -3.15
C LEU A 33 -7.63 -8.00 -3.71
N ASN A 34 -6.39 -8.46 -3.92
CA ASN A 34 -6.06 -9.81 -4.39
C ASN A 34 -6.69 -10.91 -3.51
N ILE A 35 -6.61 -10.74 -2.19
CA ILE A 35 -7.10 -11.73 -1.21
C ILE A 35 -8.63 -11.76 -1.16
N VAL A 36 -9.26 -10.59 -1.24
CA VAL A 36 -10.72 -10.51 -1.19
C VAL A 36 -11.34 -11.02 -2.49
N LEU A 37 -10.75 -10.67 -3.64
CA LEU A 37 -11.25 -11.13 -4.94
C LEU A 37 -11.09 -12.65 -5.11
N SER A 38 -9.94 -13.24 -4.75
CA SER A 38 -9.76 -14.70 -4.86
C SER A 38 -10.79 -15.47 -4.05
N LYS A 39 -11.12 -14.99 -2.83
CA LYS A 39 -12.11 -15.64 -1.97
C LYS A 39 -13.58 -15.37 -2.37
N ILE A 40 -13.92 -14.16 -2.83
CA ILE A 40 -15.33 -13.81 -3.14
C ILE A 40 -15.70 -14.12 -4.60
N SER A 41 -14.79 -13.90 -5.56
CA SER A 41 -15.09 -13.97 -7.00
C SER A 41 -14.61 -15.26 -7.67
N SER A 42 -14.12 -16.25 -6.91
CA SER A 42 -13.66 -17.55 -7.43
C SER A 42 -12.59 -17.42 -8.53
N ILE A 43 -11.73 -16.40 -8.43
CA ILE A 43 -10.57 -16.25 -9.32
C ILE A 43 -9.35 -16.90 -8.65
N ASN A 44 -8.45 -17.47 -9.47
CA ASN A 44 -7.19 -17.97 -8.96
C ASN A 44 -6.14 -16.86 -9.06
N SER A 45 -5.37 -16.67 -8.00
CA SER A 45 -4.35 -15.64 -7.94
C SER A 45 -3.22 -16.04 -6.99
N TYR A 46 -2.09 -15.35 -7.09
CA TYR A 46 -0.97 -15.56 -6.20
C TYR A 46 -1.38 -15.35 -4.73
N ILE A 47 -1.07 -16.32 -3.87
CA ILE A 47 -1.25 -16.18 -2.42
C ILE A 47 0.11 -15.79 -1.84
N PRO A 48 0.24 -14.59 -1.26
CA PRO A 48 1.48 -14.16 -0.62
C PRO A 48 1.78 -14.98 0.63
N TRP A 49 3.06 -15.09 0.96
CA TRP A 49 3.55 -15.84 2.12
C TRP A 49 2.85 -15.46 3.43
N GLU A 50 2.41 -14.20 3.60
CA GLU A 50 1.71 -13.76 4.80
C GLU A 50 0.36 -14.44 5.03
N PHE A 51 -0.27 -14.88 3.94
CA PHE A 51 -1.57 -15.55 3.91
C PHE A 51 -1.45 -17.07 3.70
N GLU A 52 -0.24 -17.60 3.68
CA GLU A 52 -0.02 -19.04 3.73
C GLU A 52 -0.36 -19.56 5.14
N LEU A 53 -0.97 -20.75 5.20
CA LEU A 53 -1.40 -21.38 6.44
C LEU A 53 -0.26 -21.53 7.47
N GLN A 54 0.97 -21.78 6.99
CA GLN A 54 2.14 -21.98 7.85
C GLN A 54 2.54 -20.70 8.61
N ASN A 55 2.37 -19.54 7.96
CA ASN A 55 2.78 -18.25 8.52
C ASN A 55 1.61 -17.57 9.23
N GLY A 56 0.43 -17.52 8.59
CA GLY A 56 -0.78 -16.90 9.09
C GLY A 56 -0.52 -15.54 9.75
N SER A 57 0.19 -14.65 9.06
CA SER A 57 0.77 -13.42 9.63
C SER A 57 -0.03 -12.17 9.31
N ARG A 58 -1.10 -12.28 8.50
CA ARG A 58 -2.03 -11.19 8.19
C ARG A 58 -3.48 -11.57 8.50
N SER A 59 -4.23 -10.64 9.06
CA SER A 59 -5.64 -10.85 9.38
C SER A 59 -6.51 -10.69 8.13
N TYR A 60 -7.46 -11.59 7.92
CA TYR A 60 -8.44 -11.48 6.85
C TYR A 60 -9.55 -10.49 7.19
N LEU A 61 -10.01 -10.48 8.45
CA LEU A 61 -11.20 -9.71 8.83
C LEU A 61 -11.10 -8.22 8.47
N PRO A 62 -9.98 -7.50 8.73
CA PRO A 62 -9.89 -6.09 8.37
C PRO A 62 -9.94 -5.81 6.88
N ILE A 63 -9.34 -6.69 6.09
CA ILE A 63 -9.30 -6.58 4.65
C ILE A 63 -10.71 -6.82 4.08
N PHE A 64 -11.43 -7.81 4.60
CA PHE A 64 -12.80 -8.11 4.20
C PHE A 64 -13.79 -7.00 4.58
N ILE A 65 -13.67 -6.43 5.78
CA ILE A 65 -14.53 -5.30 6.18
C ILE A 65 -14.29 -4.08 5.28
N HIS A 66 -13.03 -3.82 4.92
CA HIS A 66 -12.70 -2.63 4.13
C HIS A 66 -12.97 -2.81 2.64
N TYR A 67 -12.55 -3.91 2.00
CA TYR A 67 -12.67 -4.12 0.54
C TYR A 67 -13.81 -5.06 0.13
N GLY A 68 -14.37 -5.86 1.05
CA GLY A 68 -15.51 -6.73 0.76
C GLY A 68 -16.72 -6.01 0.15
N PRO A 69 -17.14 -4.82 0.66
CA PRO A 69 -18.27 -4.08 0.08
C PRO A 69 -18.11 -3.78 -1.41
N VAL A 70 -16.91 -3.36 -1.85
CA VAL A 70 -16.67 -3.02 -3.26
C VAL A 70 -16.70 -4.24 -4.16
N VAL A 71 -16.17 -5.37 -3.68
CA VAL A 71 -16.13 -6.62 -4.43
C VAL A 71 -17.54 -7.24 -4.54
N VAL A 72 -18.31 -7.22 -3.44
CA VAL A 72 -19.71 -7.68 -3.42
C VAL A 72 -20.58 -6.80 -4.32
N LEU A 73 -20.42 -5.46 -4.25
CA LEU A 73 -21.13 -4.53 -5.12
C LEU A 73 -20.84 -4.84 -6.59
N ASN A 74 -19.59 -5.12 -6.95
CA ASN A 74 -19.27 -5.51 -8.30
C ASN A 74 -19.91 -6.85 -8.68
N LYS A 75 -19.80 -7.86 -7.83
CA LYS A 75 -20.27 -9.23 -8.10
C LYS A 75 -21.78 -9.28 -8.36
N TYR A 76 -22.58 -8.51 -7.62
CA TYR A 76 -24.04 -8.59 -7.66
C TYR A 76 -24.74 -7.42 -8.36
N VAL A 77 -24.07 -6.28 -8.61
CA VAL A 77 -24.71 -5.08 -9.15
C VAL A 77 -24.00 -4.55 -10.40
N LEU A 78 -22.70 -4.25 -10.31
CA LEU A 78 -22.00 -3.54 -11.40
C LEU A 78 -21.52 -4.47 -12.54
N HIS A 79 -21.19 -5.71 -12.21
CA HIS A 79 -20.72 -6.73 -13.16
C HIS A 79 -19.58 -6.26 -14.08
N LEU A 80 -18.64 -5.46 -13.54
CA LEU A 80 -17.48 -5.01 -14.30
C LEU A 80 -16.60 -6.21 -14.65
N LYS A 81 -16.33 -6.37 -15.95
CA LYS A 81 -15.41 -7.39 -16.49
C LYS A 81 -13.97 -6.90 -16.61
N SER A 82 -13.75 -5.59 -16.48
CA SER A 82 -12.41 -5.00 -16.57
C SER A 82 -11.75 -4.97 -15.20
N ALA A 83 -10.57 -5.58 -15.09
CA ALA A 83 -9.76 -5.54 -13.87
C ALA A 83 -9.34 -4.13 -13.47
N THR A 84 -9.00 -3.27 -14.44
CA THR A 84 -8.69 -1.86 -14.17
C THR A 84 -9.92 -1.10 -13.69
N GLY A 85 -11.11 -1.45 -14.18
CA GLY A 85 -12.37 -0.92 -13.65
C GLY A 85 -12.58 -1.26 -12.17
N LEU A 86 -12.24 -2.49 -11.75
CA LEU A 86 -12.30 -2.90 -10.34
C LEU A 86 -11.27 -2.18 -9.47
N LEU A 87 -10.04 -2.01 -9.98
CA LEU A 87 -9.00 -1.24 -9.30
C LEU A 87 -9.48 0.19 -9.04
N TYR A 88 -9.99 0.87 -10.07
CA TYR A 88 -10.49 2.23 -9.96
C TYR A 88 -11.69 2.33 -9.02
N LEU A 89 -12.60 1.36 -9.04
CA LEU A 89 -13.72 1.32 -8.11
C LEU A 89 -13.25 1.21 -6.65
N ALA A 90 -12.25 0.37 -6.36
CA ALA A 90 -11.66 0.26 -5.03
C ALA A 90 -10.95 1.57 -4.61
N ARG A 91 -10.25 2.23 -5.54
CA ARG A 91 -9.60 3.52 -5.27
C ARG A 91 -10.60 4.66 -5.05
N LEU A 92 -11.72 4.67 -5.76
CA LEU A 92 -12.82 5.61 -5.53
C LEU A 92 -13.45 5.41 -4.15
N GLN A 93 -13.62 4.16 -3.71
CA GLN A 93 -14.07 3.87 -2.35
C GLN A 93 -13.10 4.47 -1.32
N ASN A 94 -11.80 4.21 -1.46
CA ASN A 94 -10.78 4.73 -0.53
C ASN A 94 -10.74 6.26 -0.52
N TYR A 95 -10.81 6.89 -1.70
CA TYR A 95 -10.89 8.35 -1.84
C TYR A 95 -12.08 8.90 -1.05
N ALA A 96 -13.28 8.34 -1.25
CA ALA A 96 -14.49 8.78 -0.56
C ALA A 96 -14.40 8.58 0.96
N VAL A 97 -13.97 7.38 1.41
CA VAL A 97 -13.83 7.04 2.82
C VAL A 97 -12.82 7.98 3.50
N PHE A 98 -11.66 8.23 2.88
CA PHE A 98 -10.65 9.12 3.46
C PHE A 98 -11.12 10.57 3.52
N VAL A 99 -11.75 11.10 2.47
CA VAL A 99 -12.30 12.47 2.47
C VAL A 99 -13.34 12.65 3.58
N LEU A 100 -14.26 11.69 3.73
CA LEU A 100 -15.28 11.74 4.78
C LEU A 100 -14.67 11.61 6.17
N ALA A 101 -13.79 10.63 6.39
CA ALA A 101 -13.15 10.39 7.68
C ALA A 101 -12.27 11.56 8.12
N SER A 102 -11.46 12.11 7.22
CA SER A 102 -10.60 13.27 7.52
C SER A 102 -11.41 14.52 7.83
N LYS A 103 -12.45 14.84 7.04
CA LYS A 103 -13.32 15.99 7.31
C LYS A 103 -14.07 15.85 8.63
N LEU A 104 -14.55 14.66 8.97
CA LEU A 104 -15.21 14.39 10.24
C LEU A 104 -14.22 14.51 11.41
N ALA A 105 -13.06 13.87 11.30
CA ALA A 105 -12.03 13.90 12.35
C ALA A 105 -11.56 15.33 12.64
N LEU A 106 -11.41 16.17 11.62
CA LEU A 106 -11.06 17.58 11.79
C LEU A 106 -12.08 18.38 12.62
N GLN A 107 -13.35 17.98 12.67
CA GLN A 107 -14.35 18.61 13.55
C GLN A 107 -14.09 18.33 15.04
N PHE A 108 -13.55 17.15 15.35
CA PHE A 108 -13.26 16.72 16.71
C PHE A 108 -11.85 17.13 17.15
N LEU A 109 -10.84 16.92 16.30
CA LEU A 109 -9.44 17.15 16.64
C LEU A 109 -9.10 18.64 16.74
N VAL A 110 -9.67 19.47 15.86
CA VAL A 110 -9.39 20.92 15.81
C VAL A 110 -10.60 21.73 16.28
N VAL A 111 -10.74 21.85 17.60
CA VAL A 111 -11.83 22.59 18.25
C VAL A 111 -11.45 24.07 18.44
N GLY A 112 -12.40 24.97 18.18
CA GLY A 112 -12.31 26.38 18.57
C GLY A 112 -11.59 27.31 17.57
N SER A 113 -10.98 26.79 16.50
CA SER A 113 -10.39 27.62 15.44
C SER A 113 -10.79 27.15 14.05
N LYS A 114 -11.72 27.89 13.42
CA LYS A 114 -12.12 27.67 12.02
C LYS A 114 -10.93 27.80 11.06
N PHE A 115 -10.01 28.73 11.36
CA PHE A 115 -8.81 28.95 10.55
C PHE A 115 -7.90 27.72 10.55
N GLU A 116 -7.58 27.19 11.73
CA GLU A 116 -6.70 26.02 11.87
C GLU A 116 -7.31 24.77 11.20
N ARG A 117 -8.63 24.61 11.34
CA ARG A 117 -9.35 23.50 10.70
C ARG A 117 -9.33 23.61 9.17
N THR A 118 -9.60 24.79 8.62
CA THR A 118 -9.55 25.03 7.16
C THR A 118 -8.13 24.90 6.62
N LYS A 119 -7.11 25.30 7.38
CA LYS A 119 -5.70 25.09 7.03
C LYS A 119 -5.37 23.60 6.95
N ALA A 120 -5.71 22.82 7.98
CA ALA A 120 -5.44 21.39 7.99
C ALA A 120 -6.16 20.67 6.82
N ASP A 121 -7.45 20.96 6.60
CA ASP A 121 -8.22 20.43 5.46
C ASP A 121 -7.56 20.78 4.12
N PHE A 122 -7.09 22.03 3.98
CA PHE A 122 -6.39 22.48 2.78
C PHE A 122 -5.07 21.74 2.55
N LEU A 123 -4.24 21.57 3.58
CA LEU A 123 -2.96 20.85 3.46
C LEU A 123 -3.19 19.38 3.15
N ILE A 124 -4.14 18.72 3.81
CA ILE A 124 -4.50 17.32 3.52
C ILE A 124 -4.99 17.19 2.07
N SER A 125 -5.93 18.04 1.64
CA SER A 125 -6.51 17.97 0.29
C SER A 125 -5.51 18.26 -0.83
N THR A 126 -4.39 18.91 -0.50
CA THR A 126 -3.35 19.30 -1.47
C THR A 126 -2.07 18.50 -1.31
N SER A 127 -2.11 17.40 -0.56
CA SER A 127 -0.98 16.51 -0.37
C SER A 127 -1.00 15.35 -1.37
N TYR A 128 0.14 15.04 -1.98
CA TYR A 128 0.27 13.87 -2.85
C TYR A 128 0.07 12.55 -2.10
N ILE A 129 0.37 12.50 -0.78
CA ILE A 129 0.11 11.31 0.05
C ILE A 129 -1.40 11.02 0.11
N PHE A 130 -2.23 12.05 0.18
CA PHE A 130 -3.67 11.88 0.02
C PHE A 130 -4.00 11.41 -1.39
N TRP A 131 -3.47 12.08 -2.42
CA TRP A 131 -3.81 11.78 -3.81
C TRP A 131 -3.44 10.37 -4.27
N THR A 132 -2.39 9.79 -3.69
CA THR A 132 -1.77 8.53 -4.14
C THR A 132 -1.88 7.44 -3.07
N TYR A 133 -1.17 7.54 -1.95
CA TYR A 133 -1.18 6.48 -0.94
C TYR A 133 -2.56 6.23 -0.31
N GLN A 134 -3.29 7.28 0.09
CA GLN A 134 -4.58 7.12 0.76
C GLN A 134 -5.70 6.61 -0.15
N THR A 135 -5.56 6.79 -1.47
CA THR A 135 -6.53 6.34 -2.48
C THR A 135 -6.21 4.92 -2.95
N HIS A 136 -4.94 4.54 -2.98
CA HIS A 136 -4.48 3.19 -3.29
C HIS A 136 -4.88 2.18 -2.18
N THR A 137 -4.87 0.89 -2.50
CA THR A 137 -5.39 -0.19 -1.64
C THR A 137 -4.41 -0.65 -0.55
N PHE A 138 -3.73 0.29 0.11
CA PHE A 138 -2.81 0.00 1.21
C PHE A 138 -3.54 -0.24 2.53
N SER A 139 -3.10 -1.25 3.28
CA SER A 139 -3.51 -1.44 4.69
C SER A 139 -3.10 -0.25 5.58
N ASN A 140 -2.07 0.52 5.21
CA ASN A 140 -1.69 1.77 5.87
C ASN A 140 -2.77 2.87 5.71
N SER A 141 -3.51 2.87 4.61
CA SER A 141 -4.62 3.81 4.39
C SER A 141 -5.78 3.46 5.32
N THR A 142 -6.13 2.18 5.44
CA THR A 142 -7.10 1.70 6.45
C THR A 142 -6.63 2.02 7.89
N GLU A 143 -5.35 1.84 8.18
CA GLU A 143 -4.73 2.22 9.47
C GLU A 143 -4.95 3.72 9.78
N THR A 144 -4.83 4.58 8.76
CA THR A 144 -5.07 6.03 8.87
C THR A 144 -6.52 6.34 9.27
N ILE A 145 -7.50 5.68 8.65
CA ILE A 145 -8.93 5.87 8.95
C ILE A 145 -9.26 5.47 10.39
N ILE A 146 -8.74 4.31 10.82
CA ILE A 146 -8.95 3.82 12.19
C ILE A 146 -8.27 4.78 13.18
N LEU A 147 -7.05 5.23 12.90
CA LEU A 147 -6.30 6.16 13.76
C LEU A 147 -7.04 7.50 13.92
N LEU A 148 -7.54 8.07 12.82
CA LEU A 148 -8.36 9.29 12.84
C LEU A 148 -9.62 9.13 13.70
N THR A 149 -10.26 7.98 13.61
CA THR A 149 -11.48 7.69 14.38
C THR A 149 -11.16 7.53 15.86
N VAL A 150 -10.18 6.69 16.21
CA VAL A 150 -9.74 6.46 17.60
C VAL A 150 -9.33 7.76 18.29
N THR A 151 -8.51 8.58 17.63
CA THR A 151 -8.02 9.86 18.19
C THR A 151 -9.14 10.89 18.31
N SER A 152 -10.11 10.92 17.39
CA SER A 152 -11.30 11.77 17.51
C SER A 152 -12.17 11.39 18.72
N LEU A 153 -12.37 10.09 18.96
CA LEU A 153 -13.10 9.60 20.12
C LEU A 153 -12.35 9.91 21.43
N TRP A 154 -11.03 9.74 21.46
CA TRP A 154 -10.22 10.15 22.62
C TRP A 154 -10.30 11.65 22.88
N LYS A 155 -10.29 12.49 21.85
CA LYS A 155 -10.46 13.94 22.01
C LYS A 155 -11.82 14.28 22.63
N ALA A 156 -12.89 13.54 22.27
CA ALA A 156 -14.20 13.67 22.90
C ALA A 156 -14.15 13.28 24.40
N LEU A 157 -13.55 12.13 24.74
CA LEU A 157 -13.38 11.73 26.16
C LEU A 157 -12.59 12.76 26.97
N LEU A 158 -11.51 13.30 26.40
CA LEU A 158 -10.67 14.29 27.07
C LEU A 158 -11.41 15.61 27.31
N ARG A 159 -12.36 15.99 26.46
CA ARG A 159 -13.18 17.20 26.65
C ARG A 159 -14.08 17.08 27.89
N ASP A 160 -14.66 15.91 28.08
CA ASP A 160 -15.65 15.65 29.13
C ASP A 160 -15.02 15.07 30.42
N SER A 161 -13.70 14.81 30.39
CA SER A 161 -12.91 14.22 31.49
C SER A 161 -12.99 14.93 32.84
N ARG A 162 -13.37 16.21 32.87
CA ARG A 162 -13.50 16.98 34.11
C ARG A 162 -14.80 16.72 34.86
N ASN A 163 -15.81 16.12 34.19
CA ASN A 163 -17.10 15.89 34.78
C ASN A 163 -17.35 14.38 34.97
N PRO A 164 -17.34 13.88 36.22
CA PRO A 164 -17.43 12.45 36.51
C PRO A 164 -18.78 11.81 36.11
N ILE A 165 -19.80 12.63 35.81
CA ILE A 165 -21.11 12.16 35.34
C ILE A 165 -20.99 11.49 33.95
N PHE A 166 -20.08 11.97 33.10
CA PHE A 166 -19.94 11.44 31.74
C PHE A 166 -19.07 10.19 31.73
N GLN A 167 -19.72 9.02 31.82
CA GLN A 167 -19.02 7.72 31.81
C GLN A 167 -18.63 7.24 30.39
N HIS A 168 -19.27 7.70 29.32
CA HIS A 168 -18.92 7.35 27.93
C HIS A 168 -18.73 5.84 27.64
N PHE A 169 -19.60 4.97 28.17
CA PHE A 169 -19.50 3.52 27.95
C PHE A 169 -19.56 3.13 26.47
N LYS A 170 -20.47 3.73 25.68
CA LYS A 170 -20.59 3.45 24.24
C LYS A 170 -19.33 3.82 23.47
N THR A 171 -18.76 4.98 23.76
CA THR A 171 -17.50 5.45 23.15
C THR A 171 -16.34 4.53 23.53
N SER A 172 -16.29 4.09 24.79
CA SER A 172 -15.25 3.18 25.28
C SER A 172 -15.37 1.79 24.64
N ALA A 173 -16.58 1.27 24.48
CA ALA A 173 -16.83 0.01 23.76
C ALA A 173 -16.35 0.09 22.30
N LEU A 174 -16.73 1.15 21.59
CA LEU A 174 -16.30 1.39 20.21
C LEU A 174 -14.77 1.53 20.10
N LEU A 175 -14.13 2.23 21.05
CA LEU A 175 -12.68 2.34 21.13
C LEU A 175 -12.00 0.97 21.26
N GLY A 176 -12.51 0.10 22.14
CA GLY A 176 -11.98 -1.27 22.29
C GLY A 176 -12.02 -2.05 20.98
N ILE A 177 -13.16 -2.00 20.27
CA ILE A 177 -13.34 -2.66 18.97
C ILE A 177 -12.35 -2.09 17.93
N LEU A 178 -12.29 -0.77 17.79
CA LEU A 178 -11.43 -0.11 16.79
C LEU A 178 -9.94 -0.33 17.07
N ILE A 179 -9.51 -0.32 18.34
CA ILE A 179 -8.12 -0.59 18.71
C ILE A 179 -7.76 -2.02 18.35
N SER A 180 -8.63 -2.99 18.68
CA SER A 180 -8.46 -4.39 18.25
C SER A 180 -8.32 -4.47 16.74
N PHE A 181 -9.26 -3.90 16.01
CA PHE A 181 -9.28 -3.92 14.55
C PHE A 181 -8.01 -3.30 13.92
N GLY A 182 -7.51 -2.19 14.47
CA GLY A 182 -6.26 -1.57 14.02
C GLY A 182 -5.03 -2.45 14.24
N ILE A 183 -4.93 -3.15 15.38
CA ILE A 183 -3.84 -4.10 15.66
C ILE A 183 -3.86 -5.28 14.68
N PHE A 184 -5.04 -5.83 14.41
CA PHE A 184 -5.19 -6.92 13.44
C PHE A 184 -4.96 -6.47 12.00
N ASN A 185 -5.27 -5.21 11.66
CA ASN A 185 -4.94 -4.65 10.35
C ASN A 185 -3.41 -4.54 10.19
N ARG A 186 -2.71 -3.95 11.16
CA ARG A 186 -1.24 -3.87 11.17
C ARG A 186 -0.67 -3.86 12.59
N ILE A 187 0.42 -4.62 12.77
CA ILE A 187 1.18 -4.65 14.02
C ILE A 187 1.82 -3.30 14.39
N THR A 188 1.98 -2.40 13.42
CA THR A 188 2.50 -1.04 13.63
C THR A 188 1.52 -0.14 14.37
N PHE A 189 0.23 -0.47 14.38
CA PHE A 189 -0.82 0.43 14.88
C PHE A 189 -0.65 0.92 16.33
N PRO A 190 -0.26 0.07 17.31
CA PRO A 190 0.01 0.51 18.68
C PRO A 190 1.07 1.61 18.78
N ALA A 191 2.02 1.69 17.85
CA ALA A 191 3.07 2.72 17.87
C ALA A 191 2.47 4.12 17.79
N PHE A 192 1.38 4.31 17.03
CA PHE A 192 0.68 5.61 16.96
C PHE A 192 -0.14 5.92 18.20
N LEU A 193 -0.62 4.88 18.89
CA LEU A 193 -1.53 4.98 20.02
C LEU A 193 -0.83 5.22 21.36
N PHE A 194 0.45 4.88 21.48
CA PHE A 194 1.14 4.82 22.77
C PHE A 194 1.10 6.14 23.57
N LEU A 195 1.69 7.23 23.07
CA LEU A 195 1.67 8.52 23.78
C LEU A 195 0.26 9.14 23.97
N PRO A 196 -0.60 9.25 22.93
CA PRO A 196 -1.96 9.76 23.11
C PRO A 196 -2.83 8.87 24.00
N GLY A 197 -2.56 7.56 24.01
CA GLY A 197 -3.19 6.58 24.90
C GLY A 197 -2.81 6.81 26.36
N LEU A 198 -1.53 7.05 26.67
CA LEU A 198 -1.08 7.41 28.02
C LEU A 198 -1.72 8.70 28.52
N LEU A 199 -1.84 9.71 27.65
CA LEU A 199 -2.55 10.95 27.98
C LEU A 199 -4.01 10.69 28.34
N THR A 200 -4.71 9.91 27.52
CA THR A 200 -6.13 9.59 27.70
C THR A 200 -6.35 8.70 28.93
N LEU A 201 -5.45 7.74 29.18
CA LEU A 201 -5.45 6.92 30.38
C LEU A 201 -5.36 7.79 31.63
N LYS A 202 -4.35 8.67 31.69
CA LYS A 202 -4.10 9.53 32.84
C LYS A 202 -5.22 10.52 33.10
N ARG A 203 -5.72 11.18 32.05
CA ARG A 203 -6.69 12.29 32.20
C ARG A 203 -8.15 11.82 32.28
N PHE A 204 -8.50 10.68 31.70
CA PHE A 204 -9.87 10.16 31.68
C PHE A 204 -9.98 8.82 32.41
N TYR A 205 -9.37 7.75 31.91
CA TYR A 205 -9.70 6.39 32.39
C TYR A 205 -9.32 6.10 33.84
N LEU A 206 -8.27 6.71 34.40
CA LEU A 206 -7.95 6.56 35.83
C LEU A 206 -9.06 7.10 36.74
N HIS A 207 -9.85 8.06 36.27
CA HIS A 207 -11.02 8.58 36.98
C HIS A 207 -12.32 7.86 36.58
N HIS A 208 -12.31 7.09 35.50
CA HIS A 208 -13.46 6.41 34.90
C HIS A 208 -13.17 4.92 34.67
N LEU A 209 -12.84 4.19 35.74
CA LEU A 209 -12.41 2.78 35.66
C LEU A 209 -13.45 1.86 35.03
N ARG A 210 -14.75 2.10 35.23
CA ARG A 210 -15.81 1.31 34.59
C ARG A 210 -15.75 1.42 33.07
N SER A 211 -15.45 2.60 32.55
CA SER A 211 -15.29 2.85 31.12
C SER A 211 -14.05 2.16 30.57
N LEU A 212 -12.96 2.12 31.36
CA LEU A 212 -11.76 1.36 31.01
C LEU A 212 -12.05 -0.14 30.92
N LEU A 213 -12.81 -0.69 31.87
CA LEU A 213 -13.23 -2.10 31.85
C LEU A 213 -14.13 -2.40 30.64
N VAL A 214 -15.05 -1.50 30.29
CA VAL A 214 -15.86 -1.64 29.06
C VAL A 214 -14.97 -1.63 27.81
N CYS A 215 -14.00 -0.71 27.73
CA CYS A 215 -13.04 -0.67 26.62
C CYS A 215 -12.26 -1.98 26.51
N ALA A 216 -11.71 -2.48 27.63
CA ALA A 216 -10.95 -3.72 27.69
C ALA A 216 -11.80 -4.94 27.32
N PHE A 217 -13.03 -5.02 27.82
CA PHE A 217 -13.95 -6.12 27.51
C PHE A 217 -14.26 -6.19 26.01
N PHE A 218 -14.61 -5.06 25.38
CA PHE A 218 -14.90 -5.02 23.95
C PHE A 218 -13.66 -5.19 23.08
N PHE A 219 -12.48 -4.77 23.55
CA PHE A 219 -11.20 -5.09 22.91
C PHE A 219 -10.97 -6.61 22.86
N VAL A 220 -11.10 -7.30 24.00
CA VAL A 220 -10.92 -8.76 24.08
C VAL A 220 -11.96 -9.47 23.22
N LEU A 221 -13.24 -9.08 23.31
CA LEU A 221 -14.30 -9.68 22.51
C LEU A 221 -14.05 -9.53 21.01
N ALA A 222 -13.68 -8.33 20.56
CA ALA A 222 -13.33 -8.10 19.16
C ALA A 222 -12.10 -8.90 18.73
N SER A 223 -11.07 -8.99 19.57
CA SER A 223 -9.88 -9.78 19.29
C SER A 223 -10.19 -11.27 19.15
N LEU A 224 -10.99 -11.84 20.06
CA LEU A 224 -11.41 -13.24 19.99
C LEU A 224 -12.25 -13.51 18.74
N PHE A 225 -13.15 -12.60 18.38
CA PHE A 225 -13.92 -12.71 17.15
C PHE A 225 -13.00 -12.70 15.91
N THR A 226 -12.04 -11.77 15.84
CA THR A 226 -11.09 -11.71 14.73
C THR A 226 -10.24 -12.97 14.65
N ILE A 227 -9.73 -13.47 15.78
CA ILE A 227 -8.94 -14.71 15.83
C ILE A 227 -9.78 -15.90 15.34
N ALA A 228 -11.03 -16.03 15.78
CA ALA A 228 -11.91 -17.10 15.33
C ALA A 228 -12.21 -17.00 13.83
N PHE A 229 -12.48 -15.79 13.33
CA PHE A 229 -12.71 -15.55 11.91
C PHE A 229 -11.47 -15.88 11.08
N ASP A 230 -10.30 -15.40 11.48
CA ASP A 230 -9.04 -15.68 10.77
C ASP A 230 -8.73 -17.18 10.78
N THR A 231 -8.87 -17.85 11.94
CA THR A 231 -8.64 -19.30 12.07
C THR A 231 -9.51 -20.09 11.09
N TYR A 232 -10.80 -19.71 10.98
CA TYR A 232 -11.71 -20.29 9.99
C TYR A 232 -11.27 -20.01 8.55
N MET A 233 -10.89 -18.76 8.23
CA MET A 233 -10.48 -18.36 6.88
C MET A 233 -9.18 -19.03 6.42
N TYR A 234 -8.25 -19.29 7.35
CA TYR A 234 -7.04 -20.05 7.11
C TYR A 234 -7.30 -21.57 7.00
N GLY A 235 -8.42 -22.07 7.53
CA GLY A 235 -8.68 -23.52 7.63
C GLY A 235 -7.73 -24.20 8.63
N SER A 236 -7.24 -23.46 9.62
CA SER A 236 -6.31 -23.97 10.63
C SER A 236 -7.04 -24.68 11.76
N GLU A 237 -6.50 -25.81 12.22
CA GLU A 237 -6.98 -26.47 13.45
C GLU A 237 -6.55 -25.72 14.72
N ASN A 238 -5.47 -24.93 14.64
CA ASN A 238 -4.94 -24.13 15.73
C ASN A 238 -5.35 -22.66 15.61
N TRP A 239 -5.51 -21.99 16.74
CA TRP A 239 -5.84 -20.55 16.78
C TRP A 239 -4.79 -19.69 16.05
N CYS A 240 -5.23 -18.99 15.00
CA CYS A 240 -4.41 -18.06 14.23
C CYS A 240 -4.42 -16.66 14.86
N ILE A 241 -3.42 -16.37 15.68
CA ILE A 241 -3.22 -15.02 16.25
C ILE A 241 -2.29 -14.23 15.33
N THR A 242 -2.87 -13.67 14.26
CA THR A 242 -2.11 -13.07 13.16
C THR A 242 -1.12 -11.97 13.57
N PRO A 243 -1.42 -11.04 14.52
CA PRO A 243 -0.44 -10.06 14.96
C PRO A 243 0.74 -10.68 15.71
N LEU A 244 0.51 -11.75 16.47
CA LEU A 244 1.57 -12.46 17.19
C LEU A 244 2.48 -13.23 16.23
N ASN A 245 1.90 -13.90 15.23
CA ASN A 245 2.65 -14.58 14.19
C ASN A 245 3.51 -13.60 13.39
N ASN A 246 2.94 -12.44 13.03
CA ASN A 246 3.68 -11.36 12.37
C ASN A 246 4.84 -10.83 13.22
N LEU A 247 4.62 -10.65 14.54
CA LEU A 247 5.67 -10.23 15.45
C LEU A 247 6.81 -11.25 15.52
N ARG A 248 6.49 -12.53 15.64
CA ARG A 248 7.47 -13.62 15.71
C ARG A 248 8.31 -13.65 14.43
N TYR A 249 7.68 -13.54 13.26
CA TYR A 249 8.38 -13.49 11.98
C TYR A 249 9.34 -12.29 11.90
N ASN A 250 8.88 -11.09 12.28
CA ASN A 250 9.65 -9.84 12.23
C ASN A 250 10.63 -9.64 13.40
N THR A 251 10.71 -10.56 14.35
CA THR A 251 11.73 -10.51 15.40
C THR A 251 13.01 -11.24 14.98
N ASP A 252 12.94 -12.13 13.98
CA ASP A 252 14.09 -12.82 13.44
C ASP A 252 14.89 -11.91 12.49
N ALA A 253 16.14 -11.62 12.85
CA ALA A 253 17.04 -10.79 12.06
C ALA A 253 17.33 -11.36 10.67
N LYS A 254 17.26 -12.69 10.49
CA LYS A 254 17.44 -13.32 9.17
C LYS A 254 16.31 -12.98 8.21
N ASN A 255 15.08 -12.93 8.70
CA ASN A 255 13.91 -12.53 7.92
C ASN A 255 13.95 -11.03 7.59
N LEU A 256 14.41 -10.20 8.54
CA LEU A 256 14.52 -8.75 8.30
C LEU A 256 15.53 -8.39 7.22
N ALA A 257 16.63 -9.15 7.12
CA ALA A 257 17.64 -8.93 6.09
C ALA A 257 17.07 -9.11 4.67
N GLN A 258 16.04 -9.95 4.50
CA GLN A 258 15.37 -10.16 3.21
C GLN A 258 14.51 -8.97 2.78
N HIS A 259 14.06 -8.14 3.72
CA HIS A 259 13.18 -6.98 3.47
C HIS A 259 13.95 -5.65 3.38
N GLY A 260 15.28 -5.67 3.44
CA GLY A 260 16.11 -4.47 3.39
C GLY A 260 16.23 -3.77 4.75
N LEU A 261 17.46 -3.38 5.09
CA LEU A 261 17.78 -2.68 6.33
C LEU A 261 18.10 -1.21 6.03
N HIS A 262 17.54 -0.32 6.84
CA HIS A 262 17.78 1.12 6.75
C HIS A 262 18.42 1.65 8.04
N PRO A 263 19.19 2.75 7.94
CA PRO A 263 19.59 3.52 9.11
C PRO A 263 18.36 3.93 9.94
N ARG A 264 18.46 3.91 11.27
CA ARG A 264 17.32 4.22 12.16
C ARG A 264 16.78 5.65 12.03
N ILE A 265 17.52 6.52 11.34
CA ILE A 265 17.20 7.93 11.10
C ILE A 265 16.42 8.15 9.80
N THR A 266 16.22 7.13 8.97
CA THR A 266 15.57 7.24 7.65
C THR A 266 14.16 7.80 7.75
N HIS A 267 13.38 7.35 8.73
CA HIS A 267 12.05 7.91 9.02
C HIS A 267 12.07 9.43 9.23
N LEU A 268 13.05 9.92 10.01
CA LEU A 268 13.15 11.34 10.35
C LEU A 268 13.75 12.20 9.23
N LEU A 269 14.80 11.72 8.57
CA LEU A 269 15.59 12.52 7.62
C LEU A 269 15.19 12.34 6.15
N VAL A 270 14.50 11.24 5.82
CA VAL A 270 14.09 10.93 4.44
C VAL A 270 12.57 10.90 4.34
N ASN A 271 11.92 9.97 5.07
CA ASN A 271 10.50 9.69 4.86
C ASN A 271 9.62 10.87 5.32
N LEU A 272 9.92 11.50 6.46
CA LEU A 272 9.16 12.65 6.94
C LEU A 272 9.27 13.89 6.02
N PRO A 273 10.47 14.30 5.56
CA PRO A 273 10.61 15.31 4.51
C PRO A 273 9.92 14.92 3.19
N GLN A 274 9.94 13.64 2.82
CA GLN A 274 9.26 13.17 1.62
C GLN A 274 7.72 13.22 1.76
N ILE A 275 7.16 13.08 2.97
CA ILE A 275 5.71 13.25 3.22
C ILE A 275 5.32 14.74 3.23
N MET A 276 6.10 15.58 3.93
CA MET A 276 5.73 16.96 4.23
C MET A 276 6.38 18.02 3.35
N GLY A 277 7.34 17.64 2.50
CA GLY A 277 8.13 18.55 1.68
C GLY A 277 8.59 19.78 2.47
N PRO A 278 8.38 21.01 1.96
CA PRO A 278 8.83 22.22 2.64
C PRO A 278 8.08 22.52 3.95
N MET A 279 6.93 21.88 4.23
CA MET A 279 6.20 22.08 5.48
C MET A 279 6.87 21.40 6.68
N VAL A 280 7.83 20.49 6.46
CA VAL A 280 8.52 19.75 7.52
C VAL A 280 9.14 20.65 8.59
N PHE A 281 9.65 21.82 8.18
CA PHE A 281 10.31 22.78 9.07
C PHE A 281 9.36 23.52 10.03
N PHE A 282 8.04 23.32 9.90
CA PHE A 282 7.02 24.09 10.63
C PHE A 282 6.10 23.22 11.51
N ILE A 283 6.48 21.97 11.78
CA ILE A 283 5.64 20.97 12.48
C ILE A 283 5.86 20.99 14.01
N PHE A 284 6.91 21.66 14.50
CA PHE A 284 7.40 21.45 15.86
C PHE A 284 6.98 22.54 16.85
N LYS A 285 5.78 22.37 17.43
CA LYS A 285 5.49 22.85 18.78
C LYS A 285 5.26 21.65 19.69
N ILE A 286 6.13 21.44 20.67
CA ILE A 286 5.97 20.38 21.65
C ILE A 286 4.89 20.83 22.64
N ASP A 287 3.69 20.28 22.52
CA ASP A 287 2.64 20.39 23.54
C ASP A 287 1.86 19.08 23.66
N ALA A 288 0.97 19.02 24.65
CA ALA A 288 0.17 17.83 24.94
C ALA A 288 -1.09 17.70 24.04
N ASP A 289 -1.10 18.30 22.83
CA ASP A 289 -2.19 18.04 21.89
C ASP A 289 -2.11 16.60 21.37
N ILE A 290 -3.28 15.94 21.30
CA ILE A 290 -3.36 14.54 20.92
C ILE A 290 -2.78 14.27 19.53
N SER A 291 -2.94 15.20 18.59
CA SER A 291 -2.48 15.06 17.21
C SER A 291 -0.94 15.04 17.15
N ARG A 292 -0.29 15.89 17.95
CA ARG A 292 1.17 15.96 18.03
C ARG A 292 1.74 14.75 18.74
N LEU A 293 1.06 14.28 19.79
CA LEU A 293 1.46 13.04 20.47
C LEU A 293 1.40 11.84 19.54
N VAL A 294 0.41 11.73 18.65
CA VAL A 294 0.36 10.70 17.60
C VAL A 294 1.61 10.78 16.71
N CYS A 295 1.95 11.97 16.22
CA CYS A 295 3.14 12.19 15.39
C CYS A 295 4.43 11.76 16.11
N PHE A 296 4.64 12.21 17.34
CA PHE A 296 5.83 11.84 18.12
C PHE A 296 5.88 10.35 18.42
N SER A 297 4.74 9.76 18.79
CA SER A 297 4.63 8.34 19.14
C SER A 297 4.97 7.45 17.94
N GLY A 298 4.29 7.70 16.81
CA GLY A 298 4.51 6.94 15.58
C GLY A 298 5.94 7.10 15.06
N LEU A 299 6.44 8.34 14.98
CA LEU A 299 7.78 8.60 14.47
C LEU A 299 8.85 7.96 15.36
N ALA A 300 8.78 8.14 16.68
CA ALA A 300 9.81 7.61 17.59
C ALA A 300 9.79 6.08 17.65
N LEU A 301 8.62 5.47 17.85
CA LEU A 301 8.52 4.02 18.05
C LEU A 301 8.76 3.24 16.75
N LEU A 302 8.26 3.70 15.61
CA LEU A 302 8.53 3.04 14.32
C LEU A 302 9.99 3.21 13.88
N SER A 303 10.69 4.25 14.35
CA SER A 303 12.12 4.44 14.06
C SER A 303 13.05 3.51 14.85
N ILE A 304 12.53 2.76 15.83
CA ILE A 304 13.31 1.75 16.56
C ILE A 304 13.66 0.57 15.63
N PHE A 305 12.73 0.22 14.74
CA PHE A 305 12.91 -0.86 13.78
C PHE A 305 13.81 -0.41 12.61
N GLN A 306 14.61 -1.35 12.09
CA GLN A 306 15.57 -1.09 11.00
C GLN A 306 14.90 -1.09 9.62
N HIS A 307 13.76 -1.74 9.46
CA HIS A 307 12.98 -1.69 8.23
C HIS A 307 12.08 -0.44 8.26
N GLN A 308 12.45 0.58 7.47
CA GLN A 308 11.89 1.95 7.53
C GLN A 308 11.42 2.43 6.17
N GLU A 309 10.21 2.05 5.78
CA GLU A 309 9.59 2.48 4.53
C GLU A 309 8.66 3.67 4.74
N LEU A 310 8.53 4.51 3.71
CA LEU A 310 7.70 5.72 3.80
C LEU A 310 6.24 5.41 4.15
N ARG A 311 5.70 4.31 3.61
CA ARG A 311 4.30 3.91 3.85
C ARG A 311 3.96 3.66 5.32
N PHE A 312 4.94 3.31 6.16
CA PHE A 312 4.71 3.16 7.60
C PHE A 312 4.40 4.49 8.28
N LEU A 313 4.80 5.63 7.69
CA LEU A 313 4.49 6.96 8.23
C LEU A 313 3.27 7.62 7.56
N VAL A 314 2.69 7.01 6.52
CA VAL A 314 1.48 7.54 5.84
C VAL A 314 0.32 7.86 6.80
N PRO A 315 0.05 7.06 7.87
CA PRO A 315 -0.97 7.40 8.86
C PRO A 315 -0.75 8.72 9.61
N LEU A 316 0.47 9.26 9.62
CA LEU A 316 0.78 10.52 10.27
C LEU A 316 0.33 11.75 9.47
N LEU A 317 0.06 11.64 8.16
CA LEU A 317 -0.22 12.80 7.29
C LEU A 317 -1.27 13.75 7.89
N PRO A 318 -2.49 13.30 8.28
CA PRO A 318 -3.51 14.22 8.78
C PRO A 318 -3.06 14.96 10.05
N PHE A 319 -2.37 14.25 10.94
CA PHE A 319 -1.90 14.78 12.22
C PHE A 319 -0.73 15.75 12.02
N LEU A 320 0.16 15.49 11.07
CA LEU A 320 1.23 16.41 10.67
C LEU A 320 0.63 17.70 10.10
N CYS A 321 -0.38 17.60 9.21
CA CYS A 321 -1.08 18.77 8.65
C CYS A 321 -1.81 19.60 9.72
N ILE A 322 -2.42 18.96 10.73
CA ILE A 322 -2.99 19.65 11.90
C ILE A 322 -1.91 20.38 12.70
N SER A 323 -0.72 19.80 12.78
CA SER A 323 0.39 20.28 13.63
C SER A 323 1.21 21.42 13.01
N VAL A 324 1.05 21.71 11.71
CA VAL A 324 1.78 22.80 11.03
C VAL A 324 1.46 24.15 11.66
N ASP A 325 2.46 24.89 12.11
CA ASP A 325 2.30 26.22 12.70
C ASP A 325 2.71 27.35 11.74
N LEU A 326 1.70 28.04 11.19
CA LEU A 326 1.91 29.20 10.30
C LEU A 326 2.33 30.48 11.04
N SER A 327 2.21 30.55 12.37
CA SER A 327 2.61 31.73 13.13
C SER A 327 4.14 31.91 13.12
N SER A 328 4.88 30.80 13.22
CA SER A 328 6.34 30.77 13.08
C SER A 328 6.79 31.12 11.65
N ILE A 329 6.00 30.73 10.65
CA ILE A 329 6.32 30.98 9.22
C ILE A 329 6.45 32.48 8.94
N ARG A 330 5.57 33.32 9.49
CA ARG A 330 5.58 34.77 9.26
C ARG A 330 6.90 35.45 9.64
N LYS A 331 7.70 34.84 10.52
CA LYS A 331 8.99 35.37 10.98
C LYS A 331 10.14 35.02 10.03
N VAL A 332 10.01 33.96 9.23
CA VAL A 332 11.11 33.38 8.44
C VAL A 332 10.87 33.52 6.94
N VAL A 333 9.66 33.22 6.45
CA VAL A 333 9.34 33.20 5.01
C VAL A 333 7.94 33.78 4.79
N ARG A 334 7.73 34.46 3.65
CA ARG A 334 6.38 34.88 3.24
C ARG A 334 5.51 33.63 3.02
N PRO A 335 4.35 33.47 3.73
CA PRO A 335 3.52 32.27 3.64
C PRO A 335 3.11 31.89 2.22
N ARG A 336 2.93 32.86 1.33
CA ARG A 336 2.60 32.61 -0.08
C ARG A 336 3.69 31.84 -0.84
N ILE A 337 4.96 32.16 -0.59
CA ILE A 337 6.10 31.51 -1.25
C ILE A 337 6.18 30.05 -0.79
N LEU A 338 6.04 29.82 0.52
CA LEU A 338 6.04 28.47 1.08
C LEU A 338 4.89 27.61 0.51
N LEU A 339 3.69 28.19 0.38
CA LEU A 339 2.56 27.51 -0.24
C LEU A 339 2.82 27.17 -1.72
N ILE A 340 3.48 28.05 -2.48
CA ILE A 340 3.88 27.76 -3.87
C ILE A 340 4.81 26.55 -3.91
N PHE A 341 5.86 26.52 -3.07
CA PHE A 341 6.76 25.36 -2.99
C PHE A 341 6.04 24.09 -2.55
N TRP A 342 5.11 24.18 -1.60
CA TRP A 342 4.26 23.06 -1.20
C TRP A 342 3.46 22.51 -2.39
N PHE A 343 2.83 23.37 -3.19
CA PHE A 343 2.10 22.93 -4.39
C PHE A 343 3.01 22.30 -5.43
N ILE A 344 4.13 22.95 -5.75
CA ILE A 344 5.09 22.43 -6.73
C ILE A 344 5.57 21.04 -6.29
N PHE A 345 5.96 20.91 -5.03
CA PHE A 345 6.38 19.63 -4.44
C PHE A 345 5.30 18.55 -4.59
N ASN A 346 4.07 18.82 -4.18
CA ASN A 346 3.00 17.83 -4.23
C ASN A 346 2.56 17.50 -5.67
N ILE A 347 2.58 18.46 -6.59
CA ILE A 347 2.29 18.19 -8.02
C ILE A 347 3.38 17.28 -8.62
N ILE A 348 4.67 17.59 -8.38
CA ILE A 348 5.77 16.76 -8.87
C ILE A 348 5.67 15.34 -8.30
N MET A 349 5.54 15.22 -6.96
CA MET A 349 5.42 13.92 -6.31
C MET A 349 4.14 13.18 -6.72
N GLY A 350 3.04 13.89 -6.95
CA GLY A 350 1.79 13.33 -7.46
C GLY A 350 1.95 12.75 -8.86
N ILE A 351 2.65 13.43 -9.77
CA ILE A 351 2.94 12.91 -11.11
C ILE A 351 3.87 11.70 -11.03
N VAL A 352 4.97 11.81 -10.27
CA VAL A 352 5.95 10.73 -10.13
C VAL A 352 5.30 9.48 -9.54
N MET A 353 4.68 9.58 -8.36
CA MET A 353 4.13 8.42 -7.65
C MET A 353 2.75 8.00 -8.15
N GLY A 354 1.92 8.95 -8.56
CA GLY A 354 0.51 8.74 -8.91
C GLY A 354 0.25 8.49 -10.39
N SER A 355 1.20 8.82 -11.29
CA SER A 355 1.02 8.61 -12.74
C SER A 355 2.15 7.82 -13.40
N LEU A 356 3.41 7.99 -12.99
CA LEU A 356 4.54 7.40 -13.71
C LEU A 356 5.09 6.13 -13.06
N HIS A 357 5.14 6.08 -11.73
CA HIS A 357 5.79 5.00 -11.01
C HIS A 357 5.12 3.65 -11.29
N GLN A 358 5.90 2.74 -11.89
CA GLN A 358 5.52 1.39 -12.30
C GLN A 358 4.20 1.27 -13.07
N ARG A 359 3.75 2.36 -13.73
CA ARG A 359 2.52 2.39 -14.52
C ARG A 359 2.51 1.36 -15.64
N GLY A 360 3.66 1.10 -16.23
CA GLY A 360 3.82 0.16 -17.33
C GLY A 360 3.29 -1.22 -17.01
N VAL A 361 3.39 -1.67 -15.75
CA VAL A 361 2.87 -2.98 -15.32
C VAL A 361 1.35 -3.05 -15.46
N ILE A 362 0.63 -2.01 -15.01
CA ILE A 362 -0.83 -1.94 -15.10
C ILE A 362 -1.28 -1.79 -16.56
N ASP A 363 -0.60 -0.93 -17.34
CA ASP A 363 -0.89 -0.72 -18.75
C ASP A 363 -0.66 -2.01 -19.57
N ALA A 364 0.43 -2.74 -19.30
CA ALA A 364 0.74 -4.02 -19.93
C ALA A 364 -0.30 -5.09 -19.56
N LEU A 365 -0.69 -5.19 -18.29
CA LEU A 365 -1.76 -6.10 -17.87
C LEU A 365 -3.08 -5.79 -18.57
N GLN A 366 -3.51 -4.53 -18.55
CA GLN A 366 -4.73 -4.11 -19.24
C GLN A 366 -4.70 -4.48 -20.72
N ARG A 367 -3.55 -4.29 -21.37
CA ARG A 367 -3.35 -4.65 -22.76
C ARG A 367 -3.50 -6.15 -22.96
N LEU A 368 -2.76 -6.96 -22.21
CA LEU A 368 -2.75 -8.42 -22.33
C LEU A 368 -4.14 -9.02 -22.06
N THR A 369 -4.82 -8.59 -21.00
CA THR A 369 -6.13 -9.12 -20.62
C THR A 369 -7.28 -8.62 -21.48
N SER A 370 -7.09 -7.54 -22.26
CA SER A 370 -8.13 -7.02 -23.17
C SER A 370 -8.16 -7.72 -24.52
N GLN A 371 -7.06 -8.35 -24.93
CA GLN A 371 -6.93 -8.97 -26.24
C GLN A 371 -7.22 -10.47 -26.25
N GLU A 372 -6.97 -11.14 -25.13
CA GLU A 372 -6.97 -12.60 -25.08
C GLU A 372 -8.12 -13.10 -24.21
N THR A 373 -8.87 -14.08 -24.73
CA THR A 373 -9.89 -14.81 -23.95
C THR A 373 -9.27 -15.87 -23.04
N GLN A 374 -8.07 -16.32 -23.37
CA GLN A 374 -7.24 -17.26 -22.59
C GLN A 374 -5.81 -16.76 -22.66
N THR A 375 -5.17 -16.63 -21.51
CA THR A 375 -3.80 -16.13 -21.46
C THR A 375 -2.83 -17.26 -21.79
N ASN A 376 -1.77 -16.96 -22.53
CA ASN A 376 -0.71 -17.94 -22.77
C ASN A 376 0.27 -17.96 -21.56
N VAL A 377 1.54 -18.29 -21.79
CA VAL A 377 2.58 -18.17 -20.76
C VAL A 377 3.09 -16.72 -20.75
N HIS A 378 2.86 -16.00 -19.66
CA HIS A 378 3.38 -14.65 -19.45
C HIS A 378 4.55 -14.69 -18.48
N VAL A 379 5.73 -14.32 -18.97
CA VAL A 379 6.96 -14.23 -18.17
C VAL A 379 7.23 -12.76 -17.87
N TRP A 380 7.20 -12.40 -16.59
CA TRP A 380 7.55 -11.07 -16.09
C TRP A 380 8.99 -11.09 -15.58
N TRP A 381 9.81 -10.15 -16.03
CA TRP A 381 11.24 -10.14 -15.69
C TRP A 381 11.75 -8.73 -15.40
N LYS A 382 12.39 -8.55 -14.24
CA LYS A 382 12.88 -7.27 -13.69
C LYS A 382 11.80 -6.18 -13.61
N THR A 383 10.56 -6.57 -13.39
CA THR A 383 9.44 -5.65 -13.12
C THR A 383 8.96 -5.80 -11.68
N TYR A 384 8.06 -4.92 -11.23
CA TYR A 384 7.25 -5.27 -10.07
C TYR A 384 6.45 -6.55 -10.33
N PRO A 385 6.21 -7.36 -9.28
CA PRO A 385 5.32 -8.51 -9.36
C PRO A 385 3.97 -8.08 -9.94
N PRO A 386 3.50 -8.72 -11.03
CA PRO A 386 2.27 -8.34 -11.69
C PRO A 386 1.07 -8.64 -10.79
N PRO A 387 0.10 -7.71 -10.62
CA PRO A 387 -1.12 -7.99 -9.88
C PRO A 387 -1.95 -9.12 -10.49
N THR A 388 -1.70 -10.36 -10.08
CA THR A 388 -2.24 -11.57 -10.73
C THR A 388 -3.75 -11.67 -10.72
N TRP A 389 -4.42 -11.05 -9.74
CA TRP A 389 -5.88 -10.97 -9.71
C TRP A 389 -6.46 -10.23 -10.94
N MET A 390 -5.68 -9.38 -11.60
CA MET A 390 -6.12 -8.62 -12.78
C MET A 390 -6.30 -9.49 -14.03
N TYR A 391 -5.78 -10.71 -14.04
CA TYR A 391 -6.06 -11.68 -15.11
C TYR A 391 -7.51 -12.17 -15.09
N LEU A 392 -8.19 -12.07 -13.94
CA LEU A 392 -9.59 -12.51 -13.74
C LEU A 392 -9.86 -13.95 -14.21
N SER A 393 -8.83 -14.82 -14.24
CA SER A 393 -8.95 -16.22 -14.64
C SER A 393 -9.13 -17.14 -13.43
N PRO A 394 -10.09 -18.09 -13.47
CA PRO A 394 -10.24 -19.11 -12.43
C PRO A 394 -9.20 -20.23 -12.54
N ASN A 395 -8.47 -20.33 -13.65
CA ASN A 395 -7.51 -21.40 -13.92
C ASN A 395 -6.06 -20.90 -13.88
N LEU A 396 -5.83 -19.66 -13.42
CA LEU A 396 -4.51 -19.06 -13.41
C LEU A 396 -3.55 -19.87 -12.54
N THR A 397 -2.45 -20.29 -13.14
CA THR A 397 -1.28 -20.84 -12.46
C THR A 397 -0.27 -19.72 -12.31
N VAL A 398 0.24 -19.51 -11.10
CA VAL A 398 1.28 -18.51 -10.84
C VAL A 398 2.51 -19.22 -10.31
N SER A 399 3.64 -19.04 -11.00
CA SER A 399 4.93 -19.57 -10.59
C SER A 399 5.88 -18.44 -10.24
N VAL A 400 6.54 -18.56 -9.08
CA VAL A 400 7.57 -17.63 -8.60
C VAL A 400 8.84 -18.46 -8.37
N PRO A 401 10.04 -17.97 -8.72
CA PRO A 401 11.29 -18.67 -8.45
C PRO A 401 11.48 -18.86 -6.94
N ASN A 402 12.05 -20.01 -6.56
CA ASN A 402 12.29 -20.34 -5.16
C ASN A 402 13.60 -19.70 -4.69
N GLN A 403 13.61 -19.17 -3.48
CA GLN A 403 14.85 -18.89 -2.75
C GLN A 403 15.18 -20.08 -1.83
N SER A 404 16.18 -20.87 -2.19
CA SER A 404 16.77 -21.90 -1.32
C SER A 404 18.27 -21.65 -1.23
N ASP A 405 18.81 -21.51 -0.02
CA ASP A 405 20.25 -21.29 0.26
C ASP A 405 20.89 -20.06 -0.42
N GLY A 406 20.13 -18.96 -0.56
CA GLY A 406 20.66 -17.72 -1.14
C GLY A 406 20.98 -17.79 -2.64
N GLN A 407 20.53 -18.86 -3.33
CA GLN A 407 20.53 -18.97 -4.78
C GLN A 407 19.09 -19.13 -5.28
N GLU A 408 18.71 -18.31 -6.26
CA GLU A 408 17.40 -18.40 -6.90
C GLU A 408 17.36 -19.66 -7.78
N ARG A 409 16.42 -20.55 -7.51
CA ARG A 409 16.24 -21.79 -8.28
C ARG A 409 14.85 -21.83 -8.92
N VAL A 410 14.80 -22.39 -10.12
CA VAL A 410 13.58 -22.57 -10.92
C VAL A 410 12.66 -23.69 -10.39
N GLY A 411 12.89 -24.18 -9.16
CA GLY A 411 12.36 -25.44 -8.66
C GLY A 411 10.83 -25.55 -8.49
N LEU A 412 10.07 -24.46 -8.67
CA LEU A 412 8.60 -24.46 -8.57
C LEU A 412 7.88 -24.00 -9.85
N ILE A 413 8.58 -23.79 -10.96
CA ILE A 413 7.89 -23.46 -12.22
C ILE A 413 7.33 -24.73 -12.83
N ASP A 414 5.99 -24.80 -12.95
CA ASP A 414 5.34 -25.90 -13.65
C ASP A 414 5.41 -25.69 -15.18
N PHE A 415 6.47 -26.20 -15.78
CA PHE A 415 6.68 -26.12 -17.22
C PHE A 415 5.67 -26.91 -18.05
N SER A 416 4.85 -27.77 -17.44
CA SER A 416 3.80 -28.49 -18.14
C SER A 416 2.58 -27.61 -18.45
N VAL A 417 2.41 -26.50 -17.72
CA VAL A 417 1.29 -25.58 -17.90
C VAL A 417 1.66 -24.52 -18.94
N LEU A 418 1.00 -24.61 -20.11
CA LEU A 418 1.25 -23.73 -21.27
C LEU A 418 0.14 -22.69 -21.51
N GLN A 419 -0.91 -22.69 -20.71
CA GLN A 419 -2.03 -21.76 -20.76
C GLN A 419 -2.36 -21.26 -19.36
N ASP A 420 -2.86 -20.03 -19.26
CA ASP A 420 -3.16 -19.30 -18.04
C ASP A 420 -2.03 -19.39 -17.02
N HIS A 421 -0.79 -19.19 -17.48
CA HIS A 421 0.41 -19.34 -16.65
C HIS A 421 1.16 -18.01 -16.57
N VAL A 422 1.23 -17.44 -15.37
CA VAL A 422 2.05 -16.28 -15.06
C VAL A 422 3.30 -16.74 -14.32
N VAL A 423 4.45 -16.45 -14.90
CA VAL A 423 5.76 -16.67 -14.29
C VAL A 423 6.32 -15.32 -13.92
N ASP A 424 6.47 -15.04 -12.63
CA ASP A 424 7.13 -13.83 -12.15
C ASP A 424 8.58 -14.16 -11.80
N LEU A 425 9.52 -13.80 -12.68
CA LEU A 425 10.96 -13.99 -12.44
C LEU A 425 11.58 -12.87 -11.60
N MET A 426 10.79 -11.91 -11.08
CA MET A 426 11.26 -10.87 -10.16
C MET A 426 12.56 -10.22 -10.65
N GLY A 427 13.61 -10.14 -9.82
CA GLY A 427 14.92 -9.60 -10.14
C GLY A 427 15.95 -10.60 -10.65
N CYS A 428 15.54 -11.80 -11.07
CA CYS A 428 16.47 -12.87 -11.46
C CYS A 428 17.42 -12.46 -12.60
N ASP A 429 18.56 -13.16 -12.68
CA ASP A 429 19.53 -12.92 -13.73
C ASP A 429 19.05 -13.37 -15.13
N VAL A 430 19.79 -12.93 -16.14
CA VAL A 430 19.51 -13.23 -17.56
C VAL A 430 19.65 -14.74 -17.85
N GLU A 431 20.47 -15.47 -17.11
CA GLU A 431 20.68 -16.91 -17.32
C GLU A 431 19.47 -17.72 -16.88
N LEU A 432 18.86 -17.34 -15.75
CA LEU A 432 17.63 -17.93 -15.27
C LEU A 432 16.45 -17.67 -16.22
N LEU A 433 16.37 -16.46 -16.79
CA LEU A 433 15.42 -16.16 -17.86
C LEU A 433 15.63 -17.11 -19.05
N ALA A 434 16.88 -17.27 -19.51
CA ALA A 434 17.21 -18.16 -20.62
C ALA A 434 16.81 -19.61 -20.36
N LEU A 435 17.09 -20.10 -19.14
CA LEU A 435 16.75 -21.46 -18.70
C LEU A 435 15.22 -21.65 -18.66
N THR A 436 14.50 -20.68 -18.12
CA THR A 436 13.03 -20.68 -18.05
C THR A 436 12.40 -20.75 -19.43
N LEU A 437 12.83 -19.88 -20.36
CA LEU A 437 12.34 -19.89 -21.74
C LEU A 437 12.66 -21.22 -22.45
N SER A 438 13.87 -21.74 -22.27
CA SER A 438 14.30 -23.00 -22.88
C SER A 438 13.47 -24.19 -22.40
N ASN A 439 13.16 -24.25 -21.10
CA ASN A 439 12.35 -25.33 -20.52
C ASN A 439 10.92 -25.35 -21.05
N PHE A 440 10.28 -24.19 -21.23
CA PHE A 440 8.95 -24.14 -21.89
C PHE A 440 9.01 -24.64 -23.34
N PHE A 441 10.05 -24.29 -24.09
CA PHE A 441 10.22 -24.80 -25.46
C PHE A 441 10.55 -26.29 -25.54
N LEU A 442 11.11 -26.89 -24.48
CA LEU A 442 11.30 -28.34 -24.39
C LEU A 442 9.99 -29.09 -24.18
N GLN A 443 9.04 -28.50 -23.44
CA GLN A 443 7.73 -29.10 -23.18
C GLN A 443 6.75 -28.97 -24.34
N GLY A 444 6.96 -28.00 -25.25
CA GLY A 444 6.17 -27.89 -26.47
C GLY A 444 6.79 -26.91 -27.48
N SER A 445 6.92 -27.35 -28.72
CA SER A 445 7.48 -26.56 -29.83
C SER A 445 6.63 -25.36 -30.28
N ALA A 446 5.47 -25.14 -29.67
CA ALA A 446 4.50 -24.09 -30.01
C ALA A 446 4.07 -23.20 -28.82
N ALA A 447 4.81 -23.20 -27.70
CA ALA A 447 4.49 -22.34 -26.56
C ALA A 447 4.56 -20.85 -26.99
N ASN A 448 3.42 -20.17 -27.02
CA ASN A 448 3.30 -18.76 -27.36
C ASN A 448 3.68 -17.92 -26.13
N ILE A 449 4.98 -17.79 -25.87
CA ILE A 449 5.48 -17.13 -24.65
C ILE A 449 5.51 -15.61 -24.87
N THR A 450 4.86 -14.89 -23.96
CA THR A 450 4.91 -13.42 -23.89
C THR A 450 5.87 -13.01 -22.78
N LEU A 451 6.93 -12.29 -23.13
CA LEU A 451 7.91 -11.76 -22.19
C LEU A 451 7.66 -10.26 -21.94
N ILE A 452 7.50 -9.89 -20.68
CA ILE A 452 7.33 -8.50 -20.24
C ILE A 452 8.58 -8.08 -19.48
N SER A 453 9.18 -6.96 -19.89
CA SER A 453 10.39 -6.43 -19.25
C SER A 453 10.45 -4.89 -19.34
N PRO A 454 11.19 -4.22 -18.45
CA PRO A 454 11.49 -2.81 -18.60
C PRO A 454 12.28 -2.54 -19.88
N THR A 455 12.13 -1.35 -20.45
CA THR A 455 12.87 -0.94 -21.67
C THR A 455 14.38 -0.82 -21.43
N SER A 456 14.81 -0.57 -20.19
CA SER A 456 16.22 -0.59 -19.80
C SER A 456 16.89 -1.95 -20.02
N MET A 457 16.12 -3.04 -20.06
CA MET A 457 16.66 -4.41 -20.28
C MET A 457 16.82 -4.80 -21.75
N SER A 458 16.60 -3.86 -22.68
CA SER A 458 16.69 -4.15 -24.12
C SER A 458 18.09 -4.59 -24.56
N GLU A 459 19.16 -4.07 -23.95
CA GLU A 459 20.53 -4.49 -24.24
C GLU A 459 20.80 -5.92 -23.74
N ASP A 460 20.38 -6.25 -22.51
CA ASP A 460 20.46 -7.60 -21.94
C ASP A 460 19.76 -8.64 -22.83
N LEU A 461 18.56 -8.34 -23.32
CA LEU A 461 17.83 -9.20 -24.24
C LEU A 461 18.54 -9.37 -25.58
N SER A 462 19.21 -8.32 -26.08
CA SER A 462 19.99 -8.40 -27.31
C SER A 462 21.22 -9.31 -27.16
N ILE A 463 21.88 -9.28 -26.00
CA ILE A 463 23.01 -10.15 -25.65
C ILE A 463 22.53 -11.59 -25.53
N LEU A 464 21.37 -11.81 -24.91
CA LEU A 464 20.74 -13.12 -24.79
C LEU A 464 20.45 -13.75 -26.16
N CYS A 465 19.84 -13.00 -27.09
CA CYS A 465 19.58 -13.47 -28.46
C CYS A 465 20.86 -13.79 -29.25
N LYS A 466 21.97 -13.09 -28.98
CA LYS A 466 23.28 -13.42 -29.56
C LYS A 466 23.87 -14.71 -28.97
N LYS A 467 23.69 -14.94 -27.66
CA LYS A 467 24.16 -16.15 -26.96
C LYS A 467 23.36 -17.39 -27.35
N TYR A 468 22.06 -17.24 -27.64
CA TYR A 468 21.15 -18.34 -28.01
C TYR A 468 20.47 -18.06 -29.37
N PRO A 469 21.11 -18.38 -30.51
CA PRO A 469 20.61 -18.03 -31.84
C PRO A 469 19.26 -18.64 -32.22
N THR A 470 18.85 -19.72 -31.55
CA THR A 470 17.55 -20.38 -31.73
C THR A 470 16.40 -19.61 -31.10
N LEU A 471 16.69 -18.66 -30.21
CA LEU A 471 15.72 -17.81 -29.54
C LEU A 471 15.47 -16.55 -30.37
N GLU A 472 14.19 -16.27 -30.64
CA GLU A 472 13.76 -15.03 -31.26
C GLU A 472 12.86 -14.27 -30.29
N ILE A 473 13.28 -13.07 -29.91
CA ILE A 473 12.52 -12.15 -29.06
C ILE A 473 12.15 -10.95 -29.91
N LYS A 474 10.87 -10.80 -30.24
CA LYS A 474 10.36 -9.70 -31.05
C LYS A 474 9.45 -8.82 -30.22
N ARG A 475 9.81 -7.54 -30.08
CA ARG A 475 8.96 -6.54 -29.41
C ARG A 475 7.65 -6.36 -30.18
N THR A 476 6.53 -6.57 -29.52
CA THR A 476 5.17 -6.42 -30.08
C THR A 476 4.48 -5.16 -29.59
N TRP A 477 4.85 -4.65 -28.41
CA TRP A 477 4.29 -3.43 -27.85
C TRP A 477 5.30 -2.71 -26.94
N HIS A 478 5.16 -1.39 -26.85
CA HIS A 478 5.98 -0.51 -26.03
C HIS A 478 5.10 0.57 -25.41
N SER A 479 5.31 0.85 -24.12
CA SER A 479 4.82 2.07 -23.48
C SER A 479 5.99 2.85 -22.89
N PRO A 480 6.13 4.15 -23.22
CA PRO A 480 7.16 4.99 -22.62
C PRO A 480 6.81 5.42 -21.18
N TRP A 481 5.56 5.21 -20.76
CA TRP A 481 5.00 5.70 -19.51
C TRP A 481 5.22 4.72 -18.36
N ASN A 482 6.49 4.46 -18.03
CA ASN A 482 6.86 3.63 -16.89
C ASN A 482 8.14 4.15 -16.24
N LEU A 483 8.05 4.57 -14.98
CA LEU A 483 9.22 4.96 -14.19
C LEU A 483 9.49 3.90 -13.11
N ASP A 484 10.52 3.11 -13.34
CA ASP A 484 11.08 2.22 -12.33
C ASP A 484 12.06 3.03 -11.46
N LEU A 485 11.76 3.13 -10.16
CA LEU A 485 12.62 3.83 -9.20
C LEU A 485 13.59 2.88 -8.50
N ASP A 486 13.39 1.58 -8.61
CA ASP A 486 14.24 0.55 -7.99
C ASP A 486 15.45 0.23 -8.89
N HIS A 487 15.25 0.31 -10.21
CA HIS A 487 16.29 0.03 -11.21
C HIS A 487 16.47 1.21 -12.17
N LEU A 488 16.92 2.36 -11.65
CA LEU A 488 17.24 3.53 -12.46
C LEU A 488 18.48 3.27 -13.31
N ASP A 489 18.28 3.03 -14.61
CA ASP A 489 19.33 2.97 -15.61
C ASP A 489 19.36 4.26 -16.42
N PHE A 490 20.50 4.94 -16.42
CA PHE A 490 20.70 6.20 -17.14
C PHE A 490 21.31 6.00 -18.54
N GLY A 491 21.83 4.81 -18.85
CA GLY A 491 22.57 4.54 -20.09
C GLY A 491 23.64 5.61 -20.36
N ARG A 492 23.51 6.32 -21.48
CA ARG A 492 24.38 7.47 -21.87
C ARG A 492 23.73 8.85 -21.65
N SER A 493 22.57 8.89 -21.01
CA SER A 493 21.69 10.04 -20.88
C SER A 493 21.69 10.57 -19.44
N LEU A 494 21.29 11.84 -19.26
CA LEU A 494 21.06 12.44 -17.92
C LEU A 494 19.71 12.04 -17.31
N LEU A 495 18.79 11.51 -18.13
CA LEU A 495 17.48 11.03 -17.72
C LEU A 495 17.48 9.48 -17.70
N PRO A 496 16.79 8.86 -16.73
CA PRO A 496 16.66 7.41 -16.69
C PRO A 496 15.86 6.92 -17.89
N ILE A 497 16.19 5.71 -18.37
CA ILE A 497 15.42 5.00 -19.38
C ILE A 497 14.06 4.65 -18.76
N THR A 498 13.00 5.18 -19.35
CA THR A 498 11.62 4.90 -18.94
C THR A 498 10.95 4.03 -19.98
N GLY A 499 10.03 3.19 -19.51
CA GLY A 499 9.17 2.39 -20.36
C GLY A 499 9.13 0.92 -19.99
N ILE A 500 8.19 0.24 -20.61
CA ILE A 500 8.00 -1.20 -20.51
C ILE A 500 7.72 -1.74 -21.91
N ASP A 501 8.21 -2.94 -22.18
CA ASP A 501 8.08 -3.60 -23.46
C ASP A 501 7.41 -4.97 -23.28
N ILE A 502 6.55 -5.32 -24.23
CA ILE A 502 6.00 -6.67 -24.39
C ILE A 502 6.66 -7.27 -25.61
N HIS A 503 7.16 -8.49 -25.45
CA HIS A 503 7.85 -9.25 -26.47
C HIS A 503 7.15 -10.58 -26.71
N GLN A 504 7.04 -10.95 -27.98
CA GLN A 504 6.73 -12.32 -28.36
C GLN A 504 8.04 -13.11 -28.43
N VAL A 505 8.09 -14.24 -27.74
CA VAL A 505 9.22 -15.15 -27.79
C VAL A 505 8.86 -16.37 -28.62
N SER A 506 9.68 -16.67 -29.62
CA SER A 506 9.53 -17.84 -30.51
C SER A 506 10.85 -18.57 -30.67
N LYS A 507 10.78 -19.87 -30.98
CA LYS A 507 11.94 -20.66 -31.37
C LYS A 507 12.06 -20.66 -32.89
N LYS A 508 13.21 -20.26 -33.43
CA LYS A 508 13.47 -20.38 -34.88
C LYS A 508 13.43 -21.85 -35.27
N SER A 509 12.63 -22.21 -36.28
CA SER A 509 12.75 -23.52 -36.90
C SER A 509 14.08 -23.59 -37.63
N ASN A 510 14.92 -24.57 -37.33
CA ASN A 510 16.04 -24.89 -38.21
C ASN A 510 15.44 -25.24 -39.58
N GLN A 511 15.77 -24.44 -40.60
CA GLN A 511 15.60 -24.87 -41.99
C GLN A 511 16.56 -26.00 -42.31
#